data_AF-A0A2V9IQ05-F1
#
_entry.id   AF-A0A2V9IQ05-F1
#
_cell.length_a   1.000
_cell.length_b   1.000
_cell.length_c   1.000
_cell.angle_alpha   90.00
_cell.angle_beta   90.00
_cell.angle_gamma   90.00
#
_symmetry.space_group_name_H-M   'P 1'
#
loop_
_entity.id
_entity.type
_entity.pdbx_description
1 polymer ?
#
loop_
_entity_poly.entity_id
_entity_poly.type
_entity_poly.pdbx_seq_one_letter_code
_entity_poly.pdbx_strand_id
1 'polypeptide(L)'
;MSSLLSASISSGQVSFERILGADKEPQNWLTYSGTTLSQRHSLLNQITPANVKNLELQWIYQARSLEKFEATPLVVDGIMYTVQPENDVIALDAVTGRV
;
A
#
# COMPACT_ATOMS: atom_id res chain seq x y z
N MET A 1 20.61 29.83 24.41
CA MET A 1 20.32 28.39 24.59
C MET A 1 19.29 28.02 23.54
N SER A 2 19.72 27.48 22.40
CA SER A 2 18.80 27.02 21.35
C SER A 2 18.35 25.61 21.68
N SER A 3 17.08 25.46 22.02
CA SER A 3 16.43 24.16 22.18
C SER A 3 16.18 23.58 20.80
N LEU A 4 16.81 22.45 20.48
CA LEU A 4 16.46 21.65 19.31
C LEU A 4 15.20 20.86 19.64
N LEU A 5 14.11 21.12 18.93
CA LEU A 5 12.91 20.30 18.96
C LEU A 5 13.22 18.97 18.26
N SER A 6 13.27 17.86 19.00
CA SER A 6 13.23 16.53 18.41
C SER A 6 11.81 16.24 17.94
N ALA A 7 11.59 16.20 16.63
CA ALA A 7 10.35 15.69 16.06
C ALA A 7 10.32 14.17 16.25
N SER A 8 9.34 13.69 17.01
CA SER A 8 9.05 12.25 17.14
C SER A 8 8.40 11.78 15.83
N ILE A 9 8.98 10.77 15.19
CA ILE A 9 8.36 10.12 14.03
C ILE A 9 7.13 9.37 14.54
N SER A 10 5.94 9.77 14.11
CA SER A 10 4.69 9.05 14.40
C SER A 10 4.75 7.65 13.80
N SER A 11 4.21 6.64 14.48
CA SER A 11 4.24 5.23 14.05
C SER A 11 3.57 4.95 12.69
N GLY A 12 2.86 5.93 12.12
CA GLY A 12 2.28 5.85 10.77
C GLY A 12 3.06 6.58 9.67
N GLN A 13 4.19 7.22 9.98
CA GLN A 13 4.94 7.98 9.00
C GLN A 13 5.92 7.08 8.23
N VAL A 14 5.70 6.96 6.92
CA VAL A 14 6.64 6.29 6.02
C VAL A 14 7.85 7.21 5.81
N SER A 15 8.95 6.95 6.51
CA SER A 15 10.18 7.73 6.34
C SER A 15 10.89 7.39 5.03
N PHE A 16 11.79 8.26 4.60
CA PHE A 16 12.61 8.00 3.42
C PHE A 16 13.49 6.75 3.59
N GLU A 17 14.04 6.55 4.79
CA GLU A 17 14.85 5.37 5.12
C GLU A 17 14.01 4.08 5.04
N ARG A 18 12.74 4.14 5.44
CA ARG A 18 11.81 3.01 5.29
C ARG A 18 11.56 2.69 3.81
N ILE A 19 11.38 3.70 2.97
CA ILE A 19 11.23 3.53 1.50
C ILE A 19 12.48 2.90 0.89
N LEU A 20 13.68 3.32 1.30
CA LEU A 20 14.93 2.72 0.83
C LEU A 20 15.05 1.23 1.19
N GLY A 21 14.43 0.81 2.30
CA GLY A 21 14.39 -0.57 2.78
C GLY A 21 13.06 -1.29 2.54
N ALA A 22 12.24 -0.85 1.56
CA ALA A 22 10.91 -1.42 1.33
C ALA A 22 10.93 -2.94 1.05
N ASP A 23 12.03 -3.48 0.53
CA ASP A 23 12.24 -4.91 0.30
C ASP A 23 12.30 -5.74 1.59
N LYS A 24 12.60 -5.11 2.74
CA LYS A 24 12.60 -5.75 4.06
C LYS A 24 11.20 -5.91 4.66
N GLU A 25 10.20 -5.27 4.07
CA GLU A 25 8.81 -5.29 4.51
C GLU A 25 7.89 -5.75 3.35
N PRO A 26 8.03 -6.98 2.85
CA PRO A 26 7.33 -7.43 1.64
C PRO A 26 5.80 -7.47 1.77
N GLN A 27 5.27 -7.40 3.00
CA GLN A 27 3.84 -7.21 3.28
C GLN A 27 3.33 -5.80 2.96
N ASN A 28 4.21 -4.83 2.77
CA ASN A 28 3.90 -3.44 2.45
C ASN A 28 4.22 -3.12 0.98
N TRP A 29 3.50 -2.17 0.40
CA TRP A 29 3.74 -1.61 -0.93
C TRP A 29 3.89 -0.09 -0.82
N LEU A 30 5.11 0.37 -0.51
CA LEU A 30 5.37 1.73 -0.02
C LEU A 30 5.51 2.78 -1.13
N THR A 31 5.68 2.37 -2.38
CA THR A 31 5.86 3.27 -3.53
C THR A 31 5.04 2.79 -4.73
N TYR A 32 4.88 3.65 -5.73
CA TYR A 32 4.10 3.33 -6.94
C TYR A 32 4.49 1.99 -7.61
N SER A 33 5.77 1.62 -7.54
CA SER A 33 6.29 0.38 -8.16
C SER A 33 6.87 -0.63 -7.14
N GLY A 34 6.44 -0.53 -5.87
CA GLY A 34 6.85 -1.40 -4.77
C GLY A 34 8.12 -0.90 -4.08
N THR A 35 9.27 -1.05 -4.73
CA THR A 35 10.58 -0.58 -4.24
C THR A 35 11.15 0.54 -5.13
N THR A 36 12.22 1.18 -4.67
CA THR A 36 12.96 2.20 -5.45
C THR A 36 13.59 1.66 -6.74
N LEU A 37 13.75 0.34 -6.86
CA LEU A 37 14.18 -0.32 -8.10
C LEU A 37 13.09 -0.36 -9.18
N SER A 38 11.84 -0.03 -8.82
CA SER A 38 10.69 0.03 -9.72
C SER A 38 10.38 -1.24 -10.51
N GLN A 39 10.70 -2.41 -9.96
CA GLN A 39 10.55 -3.70 -10.64
C GLN A 39 9.12 -4.26 -10.57
N ARG A 40 8.26 -3.73 -9.68
CA ARG A 40 6.92 -4.29 -9.41
C ARG A 40 6.96 -5.78 -9.04
N HIS A 41 8.01 -6.21 -8.35
CA HIS A 41 8.22 -7.58 -7.92
C HIS A 41 7.96 -7.71 -6.41
N SER A 42 7.09 -8.65 -6.01
CA SER A 42 6.84 -8.97 -4.60
C SER A 42 7.67 -10.18 -4.16
N LEU A 43 8.22 -10.14 -2.94
CA LEU A 43 8.91 -11.28 -2.33
C LEU A 43 7.94 -12.23 -1.59
N LEU A 44 6.64 -11.89 -1.53
CA LEU A 44 5.62 -12.78 -0.95
C LEU A 44 5.43 -14.03 -1.81
N ASN A 45 5.32 -15.18 -1.16
CA ASN A 45 5.23 -16.48 -1.82
C ASN A 45 4.08 -17.36 -1.31
N GLN A 46 3.12 -16.79 -0.58
CA GLN A 46 1.94 -17.52 -0.10
C GLN A 46 1.08 -18.04 -1.27
N ILE A 47 0.95 -17.21 -2.33
CA ILE A 47 0.29 -17.58 -3.58
C ILE A 47 1.37 -18.01 -4.57
N THR A 48 1.20 -19.18 -5.16
CA THR A 48 2.14 -19.84 -6.06
C THR A 48 1.41 -20.45 -7.26
N PRO A 49 2.09 -20.82 -8.36
CA PRO A 49 1.45 -21.51 -9.48
C PRO A 49 0.71 -22.79 -9.09
N ALA A 50 1.11 -23.46 -8.00
CA ALA A 50 0.48 -24.70 -7.54
C ALA A 50 -0.88 -24.48 -6.85
N ASN A 51 -1.09 -23.31 -6.23
CA ASN A 51 -2.28 -23.03 -5.41
C ASN A 51 -3.15 -21.86 -5.91
N VAL A 52 -2.70 -21.08 -6.90
CA VAL A 52 -3.44 -19.92 -7.45
C VAL A 52 -4.86 -20.25 -7.90
N LYS A 53 -5.10 -21.50 -8.32
CA LYS A 53 -6.42 -22.02 -8.70
C LYS A 53 -7.46 -22.01 -7.56
N ASN A 54 -7.02 -21.89 -6.31
CA ASN A 54 -7.87 -21.87 -5.13
C ASN A 54 -8.14 -20.44 -4.62
N LEU A 55 -7.73 -19.40 -5.36
CA LEU A 55 -8.00 -18.02 -4.94
C LEU A 55 -9.49 -17.71 -5.00
N GLU A 56 -9.97 -17.02 -3.97
CA GLU A 56 -11.33 -16.57 -3.84
C GLU A 56 -11.37 -15.07 -3.54
N LEU A 57 -12.39 -14.39 -4.07
CA LEU A 57 -12.65 -12.99 -3.78
C LEU A 57 -12.91 -12.80 -2.27
N GLN A 58 -12.14 -11.94 -1.61
CA GLN A 58 -12.33 -11.63 -0.20
C GLN A 58 -13.28 -10.45 0.03
N TRP A 59 -13.17 -9.39 -0.79
CA TRP A 59 -14.02 -8.20 -0.70
C TRP A 59 -13.96 -7.37 -1.98
N ILE A 60 -14.95 -6.48 -2.15
CA ILE A 60 -15.00 -5.49 -3.24
C ILE A 60 -15.29 -4.11 -2.61
N TYR A 61 -14.52 -3.10 -3.02
CA TYR A 61 -14.85 -1.70 -2.80
C TYR A 61 -15.43 -1.12 -4.10
N GLN A 62 -16.67 -0.60 -4.03
CA GLN A 62 -17.34 0.00 -5.17
C GLN A 62 -17.19 1.53 -5.12
N ALA A 63 -16.31 2.07 -5.96
CA ALA A 63 -16.23 3.50 -6.16
C ALA A 63 -17.49 4.04 -6.85
N ARG A 64 -17.86 5.29 -6.55
CA ARG A 64 -19.05 5.95 -7.09
C ARG A 64 -18.77 6.66 -8.42
N SER A 65 -18.01 6.02 -9.30
CA SER A 65 -17.66 6.57 -10.61
C SER A 65 -17.58 5.47 -11.67
N LEU A 66 -17.86 5.86 -12.93
CA LEU A 66 -17.73 5.02 -14.12
C LEU A 66 -16.45 5.34 -14.92
N GLU A 67 -15.68 6.33 -14.47
CA GLU A 67 -14.43 6.75 -15.09
C GLU A 67 -13.31 5.71 -14.88
N LYS A 68 -12.19 5.91 -15.58
CA LYS A 68 -11.06 4.98 -15.55
C LYS A 68 -10.35 4.99 -14.20
N PHE A 69 -9.89 3.81 -13.79
CA PHE A 69 -8.99 3.61 -12.65
C PHE A 69 -7.58 3.30 -13.14
N GLU A 70 -6.65 4.20 -12.84
CA GLU A 70 -5.22 4.05 -13.22
C GLU A 70 -4.31 4.00 -11.99
N ALA A 71 -4.87 4.16 -10.78
CA ALA A 71 -4.12 4.15 -9.54
C ALA A 71 -3.50 2.77 -9.25
N THR A 72 -2.23 2.75 -8.84
CA THR A 72 -1.65 1.60 -8.14
C THR A 72 -1.84 1.82 -6.64
N PRO A 73 -2.61 0.97 -5.93
CA PRO A 73 -2.79 1.13 -4.50
C PRO A 73 -1.46 1.02 -3.74
N LEU A 74 -1.32 1.81 -2.68
CA LEU A 74 -0.25 1.68 -1.69
C LEU A 74 -0.79 0.93 -0.49
N VAL A 75 0.02 0.06 0.12
CA VAL A 75 -0.39 -0.67 1.34
C VAL A 75 0.67 -0.44 2.40
N VAL A 76 0.25 0.10 3.54
CA VAL A 76 1.12 0.42 4.67
C VAL A 76 0.43 -0.02 5.94
N ASP A 77 1.04 -0.99 6.64
CA ASP A 77 0.64 -1.41 7.98
C ASP A 77 -0.86 -1.79 8.10
N GLY A 78 -1.36 -2.49 7.08
CA GLY A 78 -2.75 -2.97 7.01
C GLY A 78 -3.76 -1.98 6.41
N ILE A 79 -3.33 -0.77 6.05
CA ILE A 79 -4.17 0.21 5.36
C ILE A 79 -3.79 0.30 3.89
N MET A 80 -4.78 0.15 3.00
CA MET A 80 -4.66 0.36 1.57
C MET A 80 -5.10 1.79 1.21
N TYR A 81 -4.23 2.53 0.53
CA TYR A 81 -4.51 3.85 -0.01
C TYR A 81 -4.64 3.76 -1.53
N THR A 82 -5.74 4.26 -2.07
CA THR A 82 -5.95 4.34 -3.51
C THR A 82 -6.61 5.67 -3.89
N VAL A 83 -6.73 5.93 -5.17
CA VAL A 83 -7.41 7.10 -5.71
C VAL A 83 -8.57 6.63 -6.58
N GLN A 84 -9.75 7.21 -6.35
CA GLN A 84 -10.88 7.09 -7.25
C GLN A 84 -10.95 8.33 -8.16
N PRO A 85 -11.78 8.30 -9.23
CA PRO A 85 -12.06 9.48 -10.04
C PRO A 85 -12.42 10.72 -9.20
N GLU A 86 -12.31 11.89 -9.82
CA GLU A 86 -12.30 13.19 -9.12
C GLU A 86 -11.06 13.41 -8.22
N ASN A 87 -10.08 12.49 -8.23
CA ASN A 87 -8.85 12.51 -7.44
C ASN A 87 -9.07 12.38 -5.92
N ASP A 88 -10.17 11.75 -5.51
CA ASP A 88 -10.42 11.46 -4.10
C ASP A 88 -9.48 10.35 -3.61
N VAL A 89 -8.79 10.60 -2.50
CA VAL A 89 -7.97 9.58 -1.82
C VAL A 89 -8.85 8.79 -0.87
N ILE A 90 -8.81 7.47 -1.01
CA ILE A 90 -9.54 6.52 -0.16
C ILE A 90 -8.52 5.70 0.62
N ALA A 91 -8.70 5.65 1.94
CA ALA A 91 -8.01 4.71 2.83
C ALA A 91 -8.98 3.56 3.14
N LEU A 92 -8.51 2.33 3.03
CA LEU A 92 -9.28 1.11 3.25
C LEU A 92 -8.53 0.23 4.24
N ASP A 93 -9.23 -0.41 5.16
CA ASP A 93 -8.70 -1.58 5.87
C ASP A 93 -8.44 -2.70 4.85
N ALA A 94 -7.19 -3.14 4.70
CA ALA A 94 -6.79 -4.07 3.64
C ALA A 94 -7.37 -5.49 3.84
N VAL A 95 -7.81 -5.83 5.05
CA VAL A 95 -8.40 -7.14 5.38
C VAL A 95 -9.89 -7.15 5.05
N THR A 96 -10.60 -6.06 5.34
CA THR A 96 -12.06 -6.02 5.31
C THR A 96 -12.65 -5.18 4.17
N GLY A 97 -11.84 -4.31 3.54
CA GLY A 97 -12.29 -3.38 2.48
C GLY A 97 -13.15 -2.23 2.99
N ARG A 98 -13.18 -1.97 4.30
CA ARG A 98 -13.92 -0.85 4.91
C ARG A 98 -13.13 0.45 4.77
N VAL A 99 -13.82 1.53 4.41
CA VAL A 99 -13.31 2.92 4.45
C VAL A 99 -13.34 3.43 5.89
#